data_AF-A0A0M0G1H5-F1
#
_entry.id   AF-A0A0M0G1H5-F1
#
_cell.length_a   1.000
_cell.length_b   1.000
_cell.length_c   1.000
_cell.angle_alpha   90.00
_cell.angle_beta   90.00
_cell.angle_gamma   90.00
#
_symmetry.space_group_name_H-M   'P 1'
#
loop_
_entity.id
_entity.type
_entity.pdbx_description
1 polymer ?
#
loop_
_entity_poly.entity_id
_entity_poly.type
_entity_poly.pdbx_seq_one_letter_code
_entity_poly.pdbx_strand_id
1 'polypeptide(L)'
;MRIVYSGTLKTSHIPFLVKVIPGEGSGELLSLQESVRTALKEPAILQPLSEEEFDHILAGNGLILGVYVEGELVGARAVLFPAIDEDHLGKDVEIPRSEWPKVVYQEISLVSENVRGNGLQKLLGQLIMEELKSRRDEFKYVCCTVAPYNIPSLKDKFDQGLAIGGLKRKYGGNWRYIFVKNLKEEFEILPPFKEVSMKEFKEQQDLLNAGWRGISLTEDHGEWKLIFGKRKKG
;
A
#
# COMPACT_ATOMS: atom_id res chain seq x y z
N MET A 1 -5.19 -17.57 -17.08
CA MET A 1 -4.65 -16.47 -16.24
C MET A 1 -4.18 -15.34 -17.14
N ARG A 2 -4.52 -14.08 -16.84
CA ARG A 2 -4.04 -12.91 -17.59
C ARG A 2 -2.61 -12.57 -17.14
N ILE A 3 -1.66 -12.58 -18.08
CA ILE A 3 -0.29 -12.11 -17.85
C ILE A 3 -0.29 -10.58 -17.99
N VAL A 4 0.26 -9.88 -17.00
CA VAL A 4 0.37 -8.41 -17.02
C VAL A 4 1.80 -7.94 -17.27
N TYR A 5 2.80 -8.79 -17.02
CA TYR A 5 4.21 -8.48 -17.26
C TYR A 5 5.04 -9.77 -17.36
N SER A 6 6.15 -9.71 -18.09
CA SER A 6 7.19 -10.74 -18.12
C SER A 6 8.56 -10.09 -17.98
N GLY A 7 9.47 -10.70 -17.24
CA GLY A 7 10.82 -10.20 -17.09
C GLY A 7 11.78 -11.27 -16.63
N THR A 8 12.95 -10.83 -16.17
CA THR A 8 14.01 -11.70 -15.68
C THR A 8 14.53 -11.15 -14.36
N LEU A 9 14.75 -12.01 -13.38
CA LEU A 9 15.37 -11.63 -12.11
C LEU A 9 16.75 -11.04 -12.37
N LYS A 10 17.05 -9.90 -11.74
CA LYS A 10 18.32 -9.18 -11.89
C LYS A 10 19.50 -9.97 -11.32
N THR A 11 19.27 -10.73 -10.26
CA THR A 11 20.33 -11.44 -9.53
C THR A 11 20.67 -12.80 -10.12
N SER A 12 19.68 -13.56 -10.58
CA SER A 12 19.86 -14.94 -11.05
C SER A 12 19.63 -15.12 -12.54
N HIS A 13 19.15 -14.09 -13.25
CA HIS A 13 18.77 -14.16 -14.65
C HIS A 13 17.68 -15.22 -14.98
N ILE A 14 16.92 -15.67 -13.98
CA ILE A 14 15.80 -16.59 -14.16
C ILE A 14 14.56 -15.80 -14.64
N PRO A 15 13.83 -16.27 -15.67
CA PRO A 15 12.58 -15.64 -16.11
C PRO A 15 11.48 -15.66 -15.03
N PHE A 16 10.66 -14.61 -15.02
CA PHE A 16 9.46 -14.54 -14.20
C PHE A 16 8.28 -13.96 -14.97
N LEU A 17 7.08 -14.31 -14.52
CA LEU A 17 5.82 -13.78 -15.04
C LEU A 17 5.05 -13.09 -13.91
N VAL A 18 4.45 -11.94 -14.20
CA VAL A 18 3.45 -11.34 -13.33
C VAL A 18 2.07 -11.64 -13.92
N LYS A 19 1.19 -12.21 -13.10
CA LYS A 19 -0.16 -12.62 -13.50
C LYS A 19 -1.18 -12.02 -12.56
N VAL A 20 -2.38 -11.77 -13.07
CA VAL A 20 -3.56 -11.67 -12.20
C VAL A 20 -3.87 -13.06 -11.67
N ILE A 21 -3.94 -13.21 -10.36
CA ILE A 21 -4.36 -14.45 -9.71
C ILE A 21 -5.90 -14.52 -9.80
N PRO A 22 -6.47 -15.52 -10.50
CA PRO A 22 -7.92 -15.63 -10.67
C PRO A 22 -8.57 -16.45 -9.56
N GLY A 23 -9.81 -16.09 -9.19
CA GLY A 23 -10.78 -16.99 -8.58
C GLY A 23 -10.36 -17.65 -7.25
N GLU A 24 -11.09 -18.71 -6.87
CA GLU A 24 -10.98 -19.39 -5.58
C GLU A 24 -9.65 -20.11 -5.35
N GLY A 25 -9.20 -20.18 -4.10
CA GLY A 25 -8.01 -20.93 -3.68
C GLY A 25 -6.86 -20.03 -3.25
N SER A 26 -6.88 -19.58 -2.00
CA SER A 26 -5.83 -18.73 -1.40
C SER A 26 -4.62 -19.50 -0.83
N GLY A 27 -4.55 -20.83 -1.01
CA GLY A 27 -3.51 -21.68 -0.43
C GLY A 27 -2.06 -21.27 -0.75
N GLU A 28 -1.76 -20.93 -2.01
CA GLU A 28 -0.42 -20.44 -2.39
C GLU A 28 -0.11 -19.06 -1.80
N LEU A 29 -1.13 -18.20 -1.65
CA LEU A 29 -1.00 -16.87 -1.05
C LEU A 29 -0.73 -16.97 0.45
N LEU A 30 -1.46 -17.84 1.15
CA LEU A 30 -1.25 -18.15 2.57
C LEU A 30 0.15 -18.73 2.81
N SER A 31 0.59 -19.64 1.94
CA SER A 31 1.94 -20.23 2.02
C SER A 31 3.03 -19.19 1.81
N LEU A 32 2.89 -18.34 0.78
CA LEU A 32 3.82 -17.22 0.55
C LEU A 32 3.82 -16.25 1.73
N GLN A 33 2.65 -15.88 2.24
CA GLN A 33 2.51 -14.97 3.37
C GLN A 33 3.24 -15.49 4.60
N GLU A 34 3.05 -16.75 4.95
CA GLU A 34 3.67 -17.35 6.13
C GLU A 34 5.19 -17.47 5.98
N SER A 35 5.67 -17.83 4.78
CA SER A 35 7.09 -17.82 4.44
C SER A 35 7.70 -16.41 4.61
N VAL A 36 7.06 -15.38 4.04
CA VAL A 36 7.52 -13.99 4.17
C VAL A 36 7.49 -13.54 5.62
N ARG A 37 6.43 -13.86 6.36
CA ARG A 37 6.25 -13.47 7.77
C ARG A 37 7.33 -14.07 8.67
N THR A 38 7.65 -15.35 8.47
CA THR A 38 8.66 -16.07 9.25
C THR A 38 10.09 -15.58 8.96
N ALA A 39 10.34 -15.10 7.74
CA ALA A 39 11.62 -14.51 7.35
C ALA A 39 11.85 -13.07 7.86
N LEU A 40 10.84 -12.39 8.41
CA LEU A 40 11.01 -11.04 8.95
C LEU A 40 11.69 -11.09 10.32
N LYS A 41 12.67 -10.19 10.53
CA LYS A 41 13.28 -9.97 11.85
C LYS A 41 12.24 -9.59 12.92
N GLU A 42 11.22 -8.83 12.50
CA GLU A 42 10.10 -8.42 13.33
C GLU A 42 8.78 -8.80 12.63
N PRO A 43 8.26 -10.03 12.84
CA PRO A 43 7.07 -10.52 12.17
C PRO A 43 5.81 -9.67 12.40
N ALA A 44 5.74 -8.99 13.55
CA ALA A 44 4.62 -8.12 13.93
C ALA A 44 4.44 -6.89 13.01
N ILE A 45 5.45 -6.57 12.18
CA ILE A 45 5.37 -5.47 11.21
C ILE A 45 4.44 -5.83 10.04
N LEU A 46 4.32 -7.11 9.69
CA LEU A 46 3.40 -7.61 8.68
C LEU A 46 2.10 -8.07 9.36
N GLN A 47 0.99 -7.41 9.03
CA GLN A 47 -0.32 -7.88 9.42
C GLN A 47 -0.80 -8.89 8.36
N PRO A 48 -0.93 -10.19 8.68
CA PRO A 48 -1.36 -11.19 7.73
C PRO A 48 -2.85 -11.03 7.41
N LEU A 49 -3.24 -11.40 6.20
CA LEU A 49 -4.63 -11.66 5.83
C LEU A 49 -5.01 -13.10 6.18
N SER A 50 -6.24 -13.31 6.61
CA SER A 50 -6.83 -14.63 6.79
C SER A 50 -7.15 -15.28 5.43
N GLU A 51 -7.45 -16.58 5.46
CA GLU A 51 -7.97 -17.30 4.29
C GLU A 51 -9.24 -16.66 3.75
N GLU A 52 -10.19 -16.34 4.64
CA GLU A 52 -11.45 -15.66 4.29
C GLU A 52 -11.22 -14.29 3.64
N GLU A 53 -10.24 -13.52 4.11
CA GLU A 53 -9.92 -12.22 3.53
C GLU A 53 -9.31 -12.36 2.13
N PHE A 54 -8.40 -13.32 1.92
CA PHE A 54 -7.89 -13.60 0.58
C PHE A 54 -8.99 -14.10 -0.36
N ASP A 55 -9.80 -15.06 0.09
CA ASP A 55 -10.90 -15.62 -0.69
C ASP A 55 -11.93 -14.55 -1.04
N HIS A 56 -12.20 -13.61 -0.12
CA HIS A 56 -13.07 -12.48 -0.39
C HIS A 56 -12.55 -11.59 -1.53
N ILE A 57 -11.26 -11.26 -1.53
CA ILE A 57 -10.61 -10.49 -2.62
C ILE A 57 -10.69 -11.26 -3.94
N LEU A 58 -10.37 -12.55 -3.89
CA LEU A 58 -10.36 -13.47 -5.03
C LEU A 58 -11.76 -13.70 -5.64
N ALA A 59 -12.82 -13.61 -4.83
CA ALA A 59 -14.21 -13.70 -5.24
C ALA A 59 -14.73 -12.45 -5.99
N GLY A 60 -13.83 -11.53 -6.37
CA GLY A 60 -14.16 -10.35 -7.17
C GLY A 60 -14.25 -9.04 -6.37
N ASN A 61 -14.01 -9.08 -5.06
CA ASN A 61 -13.96 -7.89 -4.22
C ASN A 61 -12.56 -7.27 -4.17
N GLY A 62 -11.75 -7.47 -5.20
CA GLY A 62 -10.45 -6.85 -5.31
C GLY A 62 -9.64 -7.35 -6.50
N LEU A 63 -8.32 -7.24 -6.39
CA LEU A 63 -7.37 -7.66 -7.41
C LEU A 63 -6.06 -8.12 -6.74
N ILE A 64 -5.55 -9.28 -7.15
CA ILE A 64 -4.25 -9.78 -6.71
C ILE A 64 -3.34 -9.98 -7.92
N LEU A 65 -2.16 -9.38 -7.87
CA LEU A 65 -1.06 -9.68 -8.80
C LEU A 65 -0.07 -10.62 -8.12
N GLY A 66 0.31 -11.70 -8.81
CA GLY A 66 1.30 -12.67 -8.37
C GLY A 66 2.52 -12.69 -9.30
N VAL A 67 3.72 -12.82 -8.73
CA VAL A 67 4.98 -13.06 -9.44
C VAL A 67 5.29 -14.54 -9.38
N TYR A 68 5.45 -15.17 -10.53
CA TYR A 68 5.78 -16.58 -10.66
C TYR A 68 7.16 -16.76 -11.25
N VAL A 69 8.01 -17.53 -10.57
CA VAL A 69 9.34 -17.95 -11.03
C VAL A 69 9.31 -19.48 -11.09
N GLU A 70 9.62 -20.06 -12.25
CA GLU A 70 9.61 -21.52 -12.46
C GLU A 70 8.29 -22.21 -12.05
N GLY A 71 7.18 -21.47 -12.05
CA GLY A 71 5.85 -21.96 -11.68
C GLY A 71 5.46 -21.69 -10.21
N GLU A 72 6.39 -21.28 -9.36
CA GLU A 72 6.13 -20.99 -7.94
C GLU A 72 5.80 -19.51 -7.71
N LEU A 73 4.81 -19.25 -6.85
CA LEU A 73 4.44 -17.90 -6.42
C LEU A 73 5.50 -17.36 -5.44
N VAL A 74 6.29 -16.38 -5.88
CA VAL A 74 7.38 -15.77 -5.10
C VAL A 74 7.10 -14.34 -4.65
N GLY A 75 5.99 -13.75 -5.08
CA GLY A 75 5.57 -12.43 -4.64
C GLY A 75 4.10 -12.18 -4.97
N ALA A 76 3.43 -11.36 -4.16
CA ALA A 76 2.04 -11.01 -4.37
C ALA A 76 1.75 -9.58 -3.92
N ARG A 77 0.80 -8.92 -4.56
CA ARG A 77 0.24 -7.63 -4.11
C ARG A 77 -1.26 -7.64 -4.28
N ALA A 78 -1.99 -7.37 -3.21
CA ALA A 78 -3.44 -7.37 -3.20
C ALA A 78 -4.01 -5.97 -2.97
N VAL A 79 -5.11 -5.70 -3.67
CA VAL A 79 -6.01 -4.58 -3.38
C VAL A 79 -7.40 -5.11 -3.07
N LEU A 80 -8.08 -4.45 -2.14
CA LEU A 80 -9.44 -4.73 -1.72
C LEU A 80 -10.37 -3.62 -2.22
N PHE A 81 -11.57 -3.99 -2.63
CA PHE A 81 -12.70 -3.10 -2.85
C PHE A 81 -13.54 -3.12 -1.57
N PRO A 82 -13.36 -2.14 -0.68
CA PRO A 82 -13.90 -2.20 0.66
C PRO A 82 -15.42 -2.05 0.68
N ALA A 83 -16.06 -2.64 1.70
CA ALA A 83 -17.44 -2.35 2.03
C ALA A 83 -17.61 -0.87 2.46
N ILE A 84 -18.80 -0.31 2.24
CA ILE A 84 -19.13 1.06 2.62
C ILE A 84 -19.68 1.06 4.05
N ASP A 85 -18.78 1.13 5.03
CA ASP A 85 -19.10 1.08 6.46
C ASP A 85 -18.51 2.28 7.25
N GLU A 86 -18.74 2.32 8.56
CA GLU A 86 -18.29 3.43 9.41
C GLU A 86 -16.77 3.49 9.65
N ASP A 87 -16.05 2.41 9.38
CA ASP A 87 -14.60 2.28 9.51
C ASP A 87 -13.84 2.59 8.21
N HIS A 88 -14.59 2.83 7.13
CA HIS A 88 -14.07 3.13 5.81
C HIS A 88 -13.04 4.27 5.82
N LEU A 89 -11.84 4.00 5.29
CA LEU A 89 -10.68 4.90 5.33
C LEU A 89 -10.95 6.25 4.66
N GLY A 90 -11.88 6.31 3.71
CA GLY A 90 -12.32 7.56 3.09
C GLY A 90 -12.78 8.59 4.12
N LYS A 91 -13.41 8.17 5.21
CA LYS A 91 -13.80 9.03 6.34
C LYS A 91 -12.61 9.70 7.00
N ASP A 92 -11.51 8.96 7.14
CA ASP A 92 -10.33 9.40 7.89
C ASP A 92 -9.44 10.36 7.12
N VAL A 93 -9.64 10.46 5.80
CA VAL A 93 -8.90 11.35 4.91
C VAL A 93 -9.82 12.34 4.18
N GLU A 94 -11.02 12.56 4.73
CA GLU A 94 -12.00 13.56 4.29
C GLU A 94 -12.50 13.37 2.85
N ILE A 95 -12.53 12.14 2.35
CA ILE A 95 -13.21 11.82 1.09
C ILE A 95 -14.73 11.83 1.33
N PRO A 96 -15.51 12.58 0.51
CA PRO A 96 -16.96 12.61 0.64
C PRO A 96 -17.57 11.21 0.58
N ARG A 97 -18.57 10.94 1.42
CA ARG A 97 -19.23 9.61 1.48
C ARG A 97 -19.78 9.15 0.13
N SER A 98 -20.25 10.08 -0.70
CA SER A 98 -20.70 9.81 -2.07
C SER A 98 -19.62 9.27 -3.00
N GLU A 99 -18.34 9.44 -2.65
CA GLU A 99 -17.19 8.95 -3.42
C GLU A 99 -16.54 7.69 -2.83
N TRP A 100 -17.02 7.19 -1.68
CA TRP A 100 -16.52 5.94 -1.09
C TRP A 100 -16.59 4.73 -2.03
N PRO A 101 -17.62 4.54 -2.87
CA PRO A 101 -17.62 3.45 -3.87
C PRO A 101 -16.44 3.49 -4.86
N LYS A 102 -15.71 4.62 -4.95
CA LYS A 102 -14.56 4.81 -5.86
C LYS A 102 -13.22 4.66 -5.14
N VAL A 103 -13.22 4.23 -3.88
CA VAL A 103 -12.02 4.02 -3.05
C VAL A 103 -11.65 2.54 -3.09
N VAL A 104 -10.36 2.25 -3.25
CA VAL A 104 -9.80 0.91 -3.11
C VAL A 104 -8.69 0.91 -2.07
N TYR A 105 -8.47 -0.21 -1.39
CA TYR A 105 -7.40 -0.34 -0.39
C TYR A 105 -6.24 -1.15 -0.94
N GLN A 106 -5.00 -0.70 -0.74
CA GLN A 106 -3.84 -1.58 -0.83
C GLN A 106 -3.69 -2.33 0.49
N GLU A 107 -3.92 -3.64 0.47
CA GLU A 107 -3.95 -4.46 1.68
C GLU A 107 -2.59 -5.06 2.02
N ILE A 108 -2.02 -5.84 1.09
CA ILE A 108 -0.78 -6.58 1.37
C ILE A 108 0.20 -6.55 0.21
N SER A 109 1.49 -6.59 0.55
CA SER A 109 2.61 -6.73 -0.37
C SER A 109 3.58 -7.75 0.17
N LEU A 110 3.77 -8.84 -0.58
CA LEU A 110 4.57 -10.00 -0.21
C LEU A 110 5.65 -10.20 -1.25
N VAL A 111 6.89 -10.37 -0.82
CA VAL A 111 8.01 -10.79 -1.69
C VAL A 111 8.86 -11.76 -0.90
N SER A 112 8.97 -12.99 -1.41
CA SER A 112 9.80 -14.06 -0.85
C SER A 112 11.25 -13.60 -0.69
N GLU A 113 11.88 -14.01 0.40
CA GLU A 113 13.27 -13.67 0.70
C GLU A 113 14.23 -14.15 -0.40
N ASN A 114 13.94 -15.30 -1.01
CA ASN A 114 14.75 -15.92 -2.06
C ASN A 114 14.89 -15.06 -3.32
N VAL A 115 13.99 -14.10 -3.53
CA VAL A 115 13.99 -13.20 -4.69
C VAL A 115 14.11 -11.72 -4.31
N ARG A 116 14.47 -11.41 -3.06
CA ARG A 116 14.75 -10.03 -2.63
C ARG A 116 15.93 -9.44 -3.41
N GLY A 117 16.00 -8.11 -3.44
CA GLY A 117 17.00 -7.37 -4.23
C GLY A 117 16.66 -7.24 -5.73
N ASN A 118 15.65 -7.97 -6.24
CA ASN A 118 15.23 -7.89 -7.65
C ASN A 118 14.30 -6.71 -7.98
N GLY A 119 13.87 -5.93 -6.98
CA GLY A 119 12.95 -4.81 -7.17
C GLY A 119 11.49 -5.20 -7.39
N LEU A 120 11.12 -6.46 -7.11
CA LEU A 120 9.78 -7.00 -7.38
C LEU A 120 8.66 -6.28 -6.61
N GLN A 121 8.92 -5.81 -5.38
CA GLN A 121 7.92 -5.05 -4.61
C GLN A 121 7.53 -3.74 -5.32
N LYS A 122 8.54 -3.01 -5.83
CA LYS A 122 8.33 -1.78 -6.59
C LYS A 122 7.63 -2.06 -7.91
N LEU A 123 8.05 -3.10 -8.63
CA LEU A 123 7.41 -3.54 -9.88
C LEU A 123 5.92 -3.88 -9.65
N LEU A 124 5.60 -4.71 -8.66
CA LEU A 124 4.22 -5.04 -8.31
C LEU A 124 3.41 -3.80 -7.93
N GLY A 125 4.01 -2.87 -7.19
CA GLY A 125 3.39 -1.58 -6.84
C GLY A 125 3.09 -0.72 -8.07
N GLN A 126 3.97 -0.70 -9.06
CA GLN A 126 3.73 0.02 -10.32
C GLN A 126 2.61 -0.65 -11.13
N LEU A 127 2.71 -1.96 -11.35
CA LEU A 127 1.74 -2.72 -12.15
C LEU A 127 0.34 -2.67 -11.54
N ILE A 128 0.17 -2.83 -10.23
CA ILE A 128 -1.15 -2.75 -9.60
C ILE A 128 -1.76 -1.35 -9.75
N MET A 129 -0.93 -0.31 -9.69
CA MET A 129 -1.40 1.07 -9.88
C MET A 129 -1.77 1.36 -11.33
N GLU A 130 -1.07 0.76 -12.30
CA GLU A 130 -1.43 0.83 -13.73
C GLU A 130 -2.77 0.14 -14.00
N GLU A 131 -2.98 -1.04 -13.43
CA GLU A 131 -4.27 -1.75 -13.49
C GLU A 131 -5.42 -0.90 -12.91
N LEU A 132 -5.22 -0.28 -11.74
CA LEU A 132 -6.22 0.62 -11.16
C LEU A 132 -6.45 1.87 -12.00
N LYS A 133 -5.40 2.47 -12.58
CA LYS A 133 -5.52 3.62 -13.50
C LYS A 133 -6.25 3.27 -14.80
N SER A 134 -6.10 2.04 -15.29
CA SER A 134 -6.86 1.57 -16.47
C SER A 134 -8.37 1.55 -16.21
N ARG A 135 -8.77 1.39 -14.94
CA ARG A 135 -10.15 1.41 -14.44
C ARG A 135 -10.52 2.75 -13.79
N ARG A 136 -9.95 3.86 -14.27
CA ARG A 136 -10.16 5.21 -13.71
C ARG A 136 -11.63 5.65 -13.68
N ASP A 137 -12.51 5.07 -14.48
CA ASP A 137 -13.94 5.42 -14.44
C ASP A 137 -14.64 4.78 -13.24
N GLU A 138 -14.12 3.66 -12.75
CA GLU A 138 -14.58 2.94 -11.55
C GLU A 138 -13.90 3.48 -10.28
N PHE A 139 -12.58 3.67 -10.33
CA PHE A 139 -11.78 4.05 -9.16
C PHE A 139 -11.19 5.45 -9.27
N LYS A 140 -11.29 6.19 -8.16
CA LYS A 140 -10.75 7.55 -8.03
C LYS A 140 -9.69 7.62 -6.94
N TYR A 141 -9.77 6.81 -5.89
CA TYR A 141 -8.87 6.89 -4.76
C TYR A 141 -8.25 5.54 -4.40
N VAL A 142 -6.98 5.59 -4.01
CA VAL A 142 -6.29 4.47 -3.37
C VAL A 142 -5.97 4.88 -1.94
N CYS A 143 -6.39 4.07 -0.97
CA CYS A 143 -6.05 4.23 0.43
C CYS A 143 -5.25 3.02 0.94
N CYS A 144 -4.54 3.17 2.04
CA CYS A 144 -4.03 2.05 2.83
C CYS A 144 -3.65 2.53 4.22
N THR A 145 -3.39 1.58 5.12
CA THR A 145 -2.82 1.90 6.43
C THR A 145 -1.38 1.40 6.53
N VAL A 146 -0.53 2.13 7.26
CA VAL A 146 0.85 1.73 7.55
C VAL A 146 1.16 2.02 9.01
N ALA A 147 1.82 1.10 9.71
CA ALA A 147 2.32 1.35 11.06
C ALA A 147 3.32 2.51 11.06
N PRO A 148 3.31 3.39 12.08
CA PRO A 148 4.48 4.20 12.38
C PRO A 148 5.73 3.33 12.50
N TYR A 149 6.86 3.84 12.01
CA TYR A 149 8.16 3.16 11.97
C TYR A 149 8.26 1.89 11.12
N ASN A 150 7.22 1.48 10.38
CA ASN A 150 7.38 0.55 9.26
C ASN A 150 8.01 1.29 8.06
N ILE A 151 9.27 1.70 8.21
CA ILE A 151 10.02 2.54 7.27
C ILE A 151 10.01 1.97 5.85
N PRO A 152 10.19 0.65 5.61
CA PRO A 152 10.12 0.10 4.26
C PRO A 152 8.75 0.33 3.59
N SER A 153 7.66 0.14 4.33
CA SER A 153 6.31 0.34 3.78
C SER A 153 5.99 1.82 3.59
N LEU A 154 6.45 2.70 4.48
CA LEU A 154 6.31 4.15 4.31
C LEU A 154 7.01 4.61 3.02
N LYS A 155 8.27 4.19 2.81
CA LYS A 155 9.01 4.45 1.57
C LYS A 155 8.27 3.92 0.34
N ASP A 156 7.77 2.68 0.38
CA ASP A 156 6.96 2.10 -0.71
C ASP A 156 5.76 2.99 -1.07
N LYS A 157 4.99 3.47 -0.08
CA LYS A 157 3.80 4.30 -0.33
C LYS A 157 4.15 5.69 -0.85
N PHE A 158 5.20 6.33 -0.33
CA PHE A 158 5.67 7.61 -0.85
C PHE A 158 6.23 7.49 -2.27
N ASP A 159 6.95 6.42 -2.59
CA ASP A 159 7.47 6.14 -3.95
C ASP A 159 6.34 5.94 -4.98
N GLN A 160 5.19 5.41 -4.55
CA GLN A 160 3.98 5.34 -5.37
C GLN A 160 3.20 6.67 -5.42
N GLY A 161 3.69 7.70 -4.72
CA GLY A 161 3.09 9.02 -4.64
C GLY A 161 1.77 9.03 -3.89
N LEU A 162 1.60 8.16 -2.88
CA LEU A 162 0.56 8.32 -1.86
C LEU A 162 1.06 9.30 -0.80
N ALA A 163 0.15 10.03 -0.18
CA ALA A 163 0.44 10.95 0.90
C ALA A 163 -0.32 10.55 2.18
N ILE A 164 0.25 10.83 3.34
CA ILE A 164 -0.42 10.65 4.63
C ILE A 164 -1.53 11.70 4.76
N GLY A 165 -2.77 11.24 4.85
CA GLY A 165 -3.96 12.05 5.09
C GLY A 165 -4.50 11.95 6.51
N GLY A 166 -4.07 10.96 7.29
CA GLY A 166 -4.52 10.76 8.67
C GLY A 166 -3.52 9.99 9.52
N LEU A 167 -3.60 10.18 10.85
CA LEU A 167 -2.92 9.39 11.87
C LEU A 167 -3.93 9.06 12.97
N LYS A 168 -4.35 7.80 13.04
CA LYS A 168 -5.41 7.34 13.95
C LYS A 168 -5.12 5.97 14.53
N ARG A 169 -5.86 5.62 15.58
CA ARG A 169 -5.89 4.25 16.11
C ARG A 169 -6.83 3.38 15.25
N LYS A 170 -6.35 2.23 14.80
CA LYS A 170 -7.09 1.21 14.03
C LYS A 170 -6.70 -0.18 14.54
N TYR A 171 -7.48 -1.21 14.18
CA TYR A 171 -7.18 -2.64 14.44
C TYR A 171 -6.72 -2.93 15.88
N GLY A 172 -7.64 -2.81 16.84
CA GLY A 172 -7.32 -3.07 18.26
C GLY A 172 -6.57 -1.93 18.95
N GLY A 173 -6.63 -0.71 18.40
CA GLY A 173 -6.12 0.50 19.06
C GLY A 173 -4.70 0.91 18.68
N ASN A 174 -4.09 0.27 17.68
CA ASN A 174 -2.76 0.56 17.20
C ASN A 174 -2.72 1.80 16.31
N TRP A 175 -1.69 2.62 16.46
CA TRP A 175 -1.50 3.79 15.60
C TRP A 175 -1.20 3.37 14.17
N ARG A 176 -1.86 4.00 13.22
CA ARG A 176 -1.68 3.82 11.79
C ARG A 176 -1.70 5.17 11.08
N TYR A 177 -0.74 5.37 10.19
CA TYR A 177 -0.87 6.36 9.14
C TYR A 177 -1.86 5.87 8.10
N ILE A 178 -2.72 6.77 7.65
CA ILE A 178 -3.71 6.50 6.62
C ILE A 178 -3.24 7.26 5.38
N PHE A 179 -2.80 6.49 4.39
CA PHE A 179 -2.32 7.01 3.12
C PHE A 179 -3.49 7.16 2.16
N VAL A 180 -3.39 8.13 1.27
CA VAL A 180 -4.37 8.39 0.22
C VAL A 180 -3.68 8.90 -1.04
N LYS A 181 -4.21 8.50 -2.20
CA LYS A 181 -3.89 9.07 -3.51
C LYS A 181 -5.15 9.21 -4.35
N ASN A 182 -5.33 10.36 -5.02
CA ASN A 182 -6.28 10.51 -6.11
C ASN A 182 -5.60 10.00 -7.39
N LEU A 183 -6.25 9.09 -8.11
CA LEU A 183 -5.74 8.50 -9.34
C LEU A 183 -5.94 9.41 -10.57
N LYS A 184 -6.82 10.41 -10.47
CA LYS A 184 -7.18 11.32 -11.58
C LYS A 184 -6.44 12.65 -11.53
N GLU A 185 -5.86 13.00 -10.39
CA GLU A 185 -5.21 14.28 -10.16
C GLU A 185 -3.78 14.03 -9.69
N GLU A 186 -2.83 14.75 -10.27
CA GLU A 186 -1.49 14.83 -9.70
C GLU A 186 -1.46 15.88 -8.59
N PHE A 187 -0.86 15.53 -7.45
CA PHE A 187 -0.71 16.44 -6.32
C PHE A 187 0.52 17.30 -6.53
N GLU A 188 0.32 18.60 -6.83
CA GLU A 188 1.38 19.58 -6.69
C GLU A 188 1.42 20.06 -5.23
N ILE A 189 2.47 19.66 -4.51
CA ILE A 189 2.73 20.10 -3.15
C ILE A 189 3.76 21.21 -3.21
N LEU A 190 3.37 22.40 -2.75
CA LEU A 190 4.22 23.57 -2.78
C LEU A 190 4.77 23.89 -1.38
N PRO A 191 5.92 24.58 -1.31
CA PRO A 191 6.40 25.21 -0.08
C PRO A 191 5.32 26.11 0.56
N PRO A 192 5.39 26.34 1.88
CA PRO A 192 6.41 25.86 2.79
C PRO A 192 6.25 24.38 3.17
N PHE A 193 7.38 23.70 3.39
CA PHE A 193 7.41 22.37 3.98
C PHE A 193 7.64 22.45 5.49
N LYS A 194 7.15 21.46 6.23
CA LYS A 194 7.40 21.30 7.67
C LYS A 194 7.97 19.93 7.95
N GLU A 195 9.07 19.89 8.71
CA GLU A 195 9.64 18.66 9.21
C GLU A 195 9.15 18.42 10.64
N VAL A 196 8.60 17.24 10.90
CA VAL A 196 8.06 16.87 12.21
C VAL A 196 8.61 15.51 12.60
N SER A 197 9.16 15.38 13.81
CA SER A 197 9.62 14.08 14.31
C SER A 197 8.48 13.06 14.31
N MET A 198 8.79 11.82 13.92
CA MET A 198 7.82 10.74 13.96
C MET A 198 7.30 10.46 15.38
N LYS A 199 8.01 10.92 16.43
CA LYS A 199 7.58 10.79 17.83
C LYS A 199 6.45 11.77 18.20
N GLU A 200 6.37 12.91 17.51
CA GLU A 200 5.43 14.00 17.82
C GLU A 200 4.05 13.76 17.19
N PHE A 201 3.33 12.73 17.64
CA PHE A 201 2.03 12.36 17.07
C PHE A 201 1.01 13.49 17.14
N LYS A 202 1.02 14.29 18.21
CA LYS A 202 0.08 15.41 18.37
C LYS A 202 0.31 16.48 17.29
N GLU A 203 1.55 16.88 17.06
CA GLU A 203 1.89 17.86 16.02
C GLU A 203 1.53 17.33 14.61
N GLN A 204 1.83 16.06 14.34
CA GLN A 204 1.44 15.42 13.07
C GLN A 204 -0.08 15.46 12.87
N GLN A 205 -0.87 15.13 13.89
CA GLN A 205 -2.33 15.20 13.83
C GLN A 205 -2.82 16.62 13.61
N ASP A 206 -2.24 17.61 14.29
CA ASP A 206 -2.64 19.02 14.14
C ASP A 206 -2.37 19.53 12.73
N LEU A 207 -1.25 19.14 12.10
CA LEU A 207 -0.98 19.45 10.70
C LEU A 207 -1.97 18.78 9.75
N LEU A 208 -2.26 17.50 9.95
CA LEU A 208 -3.22 16.75 9.11
C LEU A 208 -4.62 17.37 9.17
N ASN A 209 -5.09 17.73 10.36
CA ASN A 209 -6.37 18.42 10.59
C ASN A 209 -6.38 19.83 9.97
N ALA A 210 -5.23 20.50 9.89
CA ALA A 210 -5.07 21.78 9.21
C ALA A 210 -4.94 21.64 7.67
N GLY A 211 -5.20 20.45 7.12
CA GLY A 211 -5.18 20.17 5.69
C GLY A 211 -3.80 19.94 5.09
N TRP A 212 -2.75 19.82 5.92
CA TRP A 212 -1.45 19.36 5.44
C TRP A 212 -1.51 17.86 5.13
N ARG A 213 -0.55 17.40 4.33
CA ARG A 213 -0.35 15.98 4.05
C ARG A 213 1.11 15.64 4.32
N GLY A 214 1.38 14.46 4.87
CA GLY A 214 2.74 13.92 4.95
C GLY A 214 3.13 13.37 3.58
N ILE A 215 4.26 13.77 3.04
CA ILE A 215 4.59 13.57 1.61
C ILE A 215 5.89 12.79 1.40
N SER A 216 6.74 12.75 2.42
CA SER A 216 7.96 11.97 2.45
C SER A 216 8.44 11.82 3.89
N LEU A 217 9.52 11.07 4.06
CA LEU A 217 10.22 10.92 5.32
C LEU A 217 11.71 11.19 5.08
N THR A 218 12.39 11.66 6.12
CA THR A 218 13.84 11.81 6.15
C THR A 218 14.40 11.22 7.44
N GLU A 219 15.67 10.86 7.43
CA GLU A 219 16.41 10.39 8.58
C GLU A 219 17.55 11.36 8.86
N ASP A 220 17.63 11.81 10.10
CA ASP A 220 18.66 12.73 10.57
C ASP A 220 19.21 12.19 11.89
N HIS A 221 20.49 11.80 11.90
CA HIS A 221 21.18 11.22 13.06
C HIS A 221 20.40 10.08 13.77
N GLY A 222 19.73 9.21 13.00
CA GLY A 222 18.94 8.08 13.51
C GLY A 222 17.53 8.45 13.99
N GLU A 223 17.12 9.71 13.85
CA GLU A 223 15.75 10.14 14.08
C GLU A 223 14.98 10.27 12.76
N TRP A 224 13.86 9.56 12.67
CA TRP A 224 12.95 9.68 11.54
C TRP A 224 12.01 10.88 11.70
N LYS A 225 11.94 11.70 10.67
CA LYS A 225 11.05 12.86 10.56
C LYS A 225 10.15 12.70 9.34
N LEU A 226 8.90 13.13 9.44
CA LEU A 226 7.99 13.28 8.32
C LEU A 226 8.07 14.70 7.76
N ILE A 227 8.05 14.80 6.44
CA ILE A 227 7.93 16.07 5.74
C ILE A 227 6.45 16.26 5.39
N PHE A 228 5.89 17.39 5.79
CA PHE A 228 4.53 17.80 5.50
C PHE A 228 4.52 18.95 4.50
N GLY A 229 3.55 18.95 3.59
CA GLY A 229 3.28 20.07 2.68
C GLY A 229 1.79 20.30 2.48
N LYS A 230 1.43 21.46 1.90
CA LYS A 230 0.05 21.78 1.53
C LYS A 230 -0.18 21.56 0.04
N ARG A 231 -1.41 21.16 -0.29
CA ARG A 231 -1.89 21.19 -1.67
C ARG A 231 -1.87 22.63 -2.17
N LYS A 232 -1.38 22.84 -3.38
CA LYS A 232 -1.70 24.05 -4.14
C LYS A 232 -3.22 24.11 -4.27
N LYS A 233 -3.84 25.18 -3.80
CA LYS A 233 -5.24 25.45 -4.14
C LYS A 233 -5.25 25.73 -5.65
N GLY A 234 -5.91 24.85 -6.40
CA GLY A 234 -6.30 25.14 -7.78
C GLY A 234 -7.31 26.27 -7.84
#